data_AF-A0AAV2PRE3-F1
#
_entry.id   AF-A0AAV2PRE3-F1
#
_cell.length_a   1.000
_cell.length_b   1.000
_cell.length_c   1.000
_cell.angle_alpha   90.00
_cell.angle_beta   90.00
_cell.angle_gamma   90.00
#
_symmetry.space_group_name_H-M   'P 1'
#
loop_
_entity.id
_entity.type
_entity.pdbx_description
1 polymer ?
#
loop_
_entity_poly.entity_id
_entity_poly.type
_entity_poly.pdbx_seq_one_letter_code
_entity_poly.pdbx_strand_id
1 'polypeptide(L)'
;MQSSLLVTVLVLVGISAGCFITNCPPGGKRTSASNHLGHTKKCSPCGPGLSGRCIGTDICCSPGQGCFIGTREAQVCKMENSNPMRCSNDDLKPCGRTQDGKCAANGICCTEVKCELNATCETETSLHNTGSRDILSRLSAQWNI
;
A
#
# COMPACT_ATOMS: atom_id res chain seq x y z
N MET A 1 -7.21 29.32 55.78
CA MET A 1 -7.21 27.92 55.28
C MET A 1 -8.05 27.75 54.00
N GLN A 2 -9.14 28.50 53.83
CA GLN A 2 -10.06 28.41 52.68
C GLN A 2 -9.43 28.81 51.33
N SER A 3 -8.58 29.85 51.31
CA SER A 3 -7.95 30.35 50.08
C SER A 3 -6.92 29.39 49.48
N SER A 4 -6.24 28.60 50.31
CA SER A 4 -5.24 27.62 49.82
C SER A 4 -5.89 26.46 49.09
N LEU A 5 -7.10 26.05 49.52
CA LEU A 5 -7.83 24.94 48.90
C LEU A 5 -8.37 25.34 47.52
N LEU A 6 -8.86 26.57 47.39
CA LEU A 6 -9.35 27.15 46.13
C LEU A 6 -8.25 27.25 45.08
N VAL A 7 -7.05 27.68 45.48
CA VAL A 7 -5.89 27.78 44.58
C VAL A 7 -5.48 26.39 44.09
N THR A 8 -5.42 25.39 44.98
CA THR A 8 -5.08 24.01 44.60
C THR A 8 -6.08 23.42 43.60
N VAL A 9 -7.38 23.63 43.82
CA VAL A 9 -8.42 23.14 42.90
C VAL A 9 -8.32 23.82 41.52
N LEU A 10 -8.11 25.15 41.47
CA LEU A 10 -7.92 25.86 40.21
C LEU A 10 -6.71 25.35 39.42
N VAL A 11 -5.60 25.07 40.10
CA VAL A 11 -4.38 24.53 39.46
C VAL A 11 -4.62 23.12 38.90
N LEU A 12 -5.28 22.23 39.66
CA LEU A 12 -5.62 20.89 39.17
C LEU A 12 -6.54 20.91 37.94
N VAL A 13 -7.54 21.81 37.91
CA VAL A 13 -8.46 21.96 36.78
C VAL A 13 -7.74 22.54 35.55
N GLY A 14 -6.80 23.47 35.75
CA GLY A 14 -5.98 24.01 34.66
C GLY A 14 -5.08 22.94 34.01
N ILE A 15 -4.52 22.04 34.81
CA ILE A 15 -3.64 20.97 34.31
C ILE A 15 -4.42 19.88 33.57
N SER A 16 -5.66 19.56 33.98
CA SER A 16 -6.50 18.56 33.29
C SER A 16 -7.03 19.05 31.94
N ALA A 17 -7.22 20.37 31.78
CA ALA A 17 -7.66 20.97 30.51
C ALA A 17 -6.57 20.91 29.41
N GLY A 18 -5.29 20.86 29.78
CA GLY A 18 -4.17 20.75 28.83
C GLY A 18 -3.97 19.36 28.22
N CYS A 19 -4.63 18.33 28.77
CA CYS A 19 -4.46 16.93 28.36
C CYS A 19 -5.74 16.28 27.81
N PHE A 20 -6.65 17.08 27.25
CA PHE A 20 -7.91 16.56 26.70
C PHE A 20 -8.05 16.86 25.20
N ILE A 21 -7.14 16.31 24.40
CA ILE A 21 -7.38 16.18 22.94
C ILE A 21 -8.37 15.02 22.75
N THR A 22 -9.65 15.33 22.78
CA THR A 22 -10.75 14.36 22.55
C THR A 22 -11.01 14.07 21.09
N ASN A 23 -10.48 14.92 20.20
CA ASN A 23 -10.50 14.73 18.76
C ASN A 23 -9.08 14.48 18.28
N CYS A 24 -8.56 13.27 18.51
CA CYS A 24 -7.32 12.87 17.87
C CYS A 24 -7.65 12.45 16.43
N PRO A 25 -7.24 13.20 15.40
CA PRO A 25 -7.45 12.77 14.03
C PRO A 25 -6.71 11.44 13.81
N PRO A 26 -7.30 10.49 13.06
CA PRO A 26 -6.60 9.28 12.68
C PRO A 26 -5.32 9.65 11.92
N GLY A 27 -4.15 9.42 12.53
CA GLY A 27 -2.84 9.71 11.90
C GLY A 27 -1.84 10.56 12.68
N GLY A 28 -2.05 10.86 13.97
CA GLY A 28 -1.03 11.52 14.79
C GLY A 28 0.31 10.78 14.78
N LYS A 29 1.45 11.50 14.74
CA LYS A 29 2.83 10.97 14.73
C LYS A 29 3.12 10.21 16.03
N ARG A 30 2.64 8.98 16.14
CA ARG A 30 3.01 8.08 17.22
C ARG A 30 4.40 7.55 16.91
N THR A 31 5.39 7.94 17.71
CA THR A 31 6.56 7.11 17.94
C THR A 31 6.01 5.75 18.35
N SER A 32 6.05 4.80 17.43
CA SER A 32 5.49 3.47 17.62
C SER A 32 6.34 2.69 18.61
N ALA A 33 6.24 3.03 19.90
CA ALA A 33 6.59 2.15 20.99
C ALA A 33 5.46 1.14 21.20
N SER A 34 5.11 0.42 20.12
CA SER A 34 4.43 -0.86 20.26
C SER A 34 5.52 -1.90 20.33
N ASN A 35 6.01 -2.14 21.55
CA ASN A 35 6.81 -3.31 21.92
C ASN A 35 5.98 -4.62 21.86
N HIS A 36 4.91 -4.66 21.05
CA HIS A 36 4.26 -5.89 20.67
C HIS A 36 4.97 -6.43 19.42
N LEU A 37 6.07 -7.15 19.67
CA LEU A 37 6.74 -8.12 18.78
C LEU A 37 6.51 -7.91 17.28
N GLY A 38 7.55 -7.49 16.57
CA GLY A 38 7.62 -7.25 15.12
C GLY A 38 7.07 -8.36 14.24
N HIS A 39 5.75 -8.43 14.12
CA HIS A 39 5.03 -9.25 13.16
C HIS A 39 4.38 -8.33 12.15
N THR A 40 5.16 -7.88 11.16
CA THR A 40 4.63 -7.15 10.01
C THR A 40 3.72 -8.11 9.24
N LYS A 41 2.41 -7.92 9.34
CA LYS A 41 1.45 -8.77 8.62
C LYS A 41 1.53 -8.49 7.12
N LYS A 42 1.20 -9.48 6.29
CA LYS A 42 0.96 -9.23 4.86
C LYS A 42 -0.26 -8.33 4.69
N CYS A 43 -0.21 -7.45 3.69
CA CYS A 43 -1.35 -6.57 3.38
C CYS A 43 -2.57 -7.38 2.93
N SER A 44 -3.75 -6.83 3.17
CA SER A 44 -5.02 -7.51 2.94
C SER A 44 -5.18 -7.90 1.46
N PRO A 45 -5.77 -9.07 1.18
CA PRO A 45 -6.13 -9.41 -0.18
C PRO A 45 -7.27 -8.52 -0.68
N CYS A 46 -7.30 -8.26 -1.99
CA CYS A 46 -8.27 -7.37 -2.62
C CYS A 46 -8.58 -7.80 -4.07
N GLY A 47 -9.55 -7.13 -4.69
CA GLY A 47 -9.92 -7.37 -6.09
C GLY A 47 -10.75 -8.64 -6.34
N PRO A 48 -11.05 -8.94 -7.61
CA PRO A 48 -11.91 -10.05 -7.98
C PRO A 48 -11.31 -11.38 -7.52
N GLY A 49 -12.10 -12.15 -6.77
CA GLY A 49 -11.68 -13.45 -6.23
C GLY A 49 -10.57 -13.36 -5.18
N LEU A 50 -10.33 -12.19 -4.56
CA LEU A 50 -9.28 -11.97 -3.55
C LEU A 50 -7.87 -12.34 -4.05
N SER A 51 -7.66 -12.25 -5.37
CA SER A 51 -6.41 -12.64 -6.03
C SER A 51 -5.33 -11.55 -5.99
N GLY A 52 -5.70 -10.31 -5.62
CA GLY A 52 -4.77 -9.19 -5.50
C GLY A 52 -4.39 -8.87 -4.06
N ARG A 53 -3.53 -7.87 -3.89
CA ARG A 53 -3.16 -7.29 -2.59
C ARG A 53 -3.13 -5.78 -2.63
N CYS A 54 -3.39 -5.19 -1.47
CA CYS A 54 -3.27 -3.75 -1.26
C CYS A 54 -1.82 -3.32 -1.29
N ILE A 55 -1.50 -2.34 -2.14
CA ILE A 55 -0.19 -1.69 -2.22
C ILE A 55 -0.22 -0.29 -1.60
N GLY A 56 -1.35 0.39 -1.72
CA GLY A 56 -1.59 1.72 -1.18
C GLY A 56 -3.03 1.84 -0.69
N THR A 57 -3.40 3.02 -0.21
CA THR A 57 -4.73 3.26 0.39
C THR A 57 -5.88 3.08 -0.61
N ASP A 58 -5.65 3.30 -1.90
CA ASP A 58 -6.65 3.17 -2.96
C ASP A 58 -6.12 2.38 -4.17
N ILE A 59 -5.14 1.49 -3.92
CA ILE A 59 -4.45 0.73 -4.96
C ILE A 59 -4.48 -0.76 -4.60
N CYS A 60 -5.16 -1.54 -5.43
CA CYS A 60 -5.22 -2.98 -5.37
C CYS A 60 -4.58 -3.59 -6.62
N CYS A 61 -3.61 -4.49 -6.49
CA CYS A 61 -2.95 -5.12 -7.64
C CYS A 61 -3.02 -6.64 -7.57
N SER A 62 -3.34 -7.26 -8.70
CA SER A 62 -3.38 -8.71 -8.90
C SER A 62 -2.41 -9.11 -10.02
N PRO A 63 -1.55 -10.13 -9.81
CA PRO A 63 -0.57 -10.55 -10.80
C PRO A 63 -1.14 -10.85 -12.19
N GLY A 64 -2.37 -11.36 -12.25
CA GLY A 64 -3.04 -11.73 -13.51
C GLY A 64 -4.07 -10.73 -14.05
N GLN A 65 -4.48 -9.72 -13.27
CA GLN A 65 -5.53 -8.77 -13.66
C GLN A 65 -5.05 -7.32 -13.71
N GLY A 66 -3.79 -7.05 -13.37
CA GLY A 66 -3.23 -5.70 -13.32
C GLY A 66 -3.57 -4.99 -12.01
N CYS A 67 -3.66 -3.66 -12.05
CA CYS A 67 -3.91 -2.83 -10.89
C CYS A 67 -5.20 -2.02 -11.03
N PHE A 68 -5.99 -2.04 -9.97
CA PHE A 68 -7.23 -1.30 -9.79
C PHE A 68 -6.97 -0.12 -8.86
N ILE A 69 -7.13 1.09 -9.37
CA ILE A 69 -6.83 2.34 -8.66
C ILE A 69 -8.11 3.17 -8.56
N GLY A 70 -8.54 3.50 -7.34
CA GLY A 70 -9.75 4.31 -7.14
C GLY A 70 -11.07 3.59 -7.42
N THR A 71 -11.04 2.27 -7.57
CA THR A 71 -12.23 1.47 -7.88
C THR A 71 -12.77 0.76 -6.63
N ARG A 72 -13.92 0.10 -6.74
CA ARG A 72 -14.54 -0.66 -5.64
C ARG A 72 -13.61 -1.76 -5.11
N GLU A 73 -12.81 -2.35 -5.99
CA GLU A 73 -11.86 -3.42 -5.69
C GLU A 73 -10.79 -2.99 -4.66
N ALA A 74 -10.45 -1.69 -4.62
CA ALA A 74 -9.48 -1.11 -3.71
C ALA A 74 -10.11 -0.59 -2.40
N GLN A 75 -11.43 -0.69 -2.22
CA GLN A 75 -12.11 -0.19 -1.02
C GLN A 75 -11.63 -0.88 0.28
N VAL A 76 -11.24 -2.15 0.20
CA VAL A 76 -10.62 -2.88 1.33
C VAL A 76 -9.31 -2.24 1.76
N CYS A 77 -8.54 -1.68 0.82
CA CYS A 77 -7.26 -1.03 1.10
C CYS A 77 -7.44 0.29 1.87
N LYS A 78 -8.54 1.02 1.63
CA LYS A 78 -8.91 2.20 2.43
C LYS A 78 -9.19 1.83 3.88
N MET A 79 -9.88 0.72 4.08
CA MET A 79 -10.16 0.20 5.41
C MET A 79 -8.88 -0.28 6.11
N GLU A 80 -7.97 -0.92 5.37
CA GLU A 80 -6.65 -1.32 5.89
C GLU A 80 -5.82 -0.13 6.36
N ASN A 81 -5.88 1.02 5.67
CA ASN A 81 -5.20 2.24 6.11
C ASN A 81 -5.69 2.75 7.49
N SER A 82 -6.91 2.38 7.90
CA SER A 82 -7.45 2.72 9.22
C SER A 82 -7.03 1.73 10.32
N ASN A 83 -6.33 0.65 9.97
CA ASN A 83 -5.85 -0.34 10.92
C ASN A 83 -4.63 0.21 11.70
N PRO A 84 -4.63 0.16 13.04
CA PRO A 84 -3.46 0.55 13.83
C PRO A 84 -2.21 -0.31 13.58
N MET A 85 -2.35 -1.55 13.10
CA MET A 85 -1.23 -2.40 12.70
C MET A 85 -0.84 -2.16 11.24
N ARG A 86 0.44 -1.83 11.01
CA ARG A 86 1.00 -1.77 9.65
C ARG A 86 1.07 -3.15 9.01
N CYS A 87 0.75 -3.21 7.73
CA CYS A 87 1.09 -4.31 6.87
C CYS A 87 2.36 -4.01 6.07
N SER A 88 3.01 -5.04 5.53
CA SER A 88 4.08 -4.89 4.56
C SER A 88 3.99 -5.96 3.48
N ASN A 89 4.44 -5.60 2.28
CA ASN A 89 4.56 -6.46 1.10
C ASN A 89 6.04 -6.74 0.81
N ASP A 90 6.78 -7.18 1.84
CA ASP A 90 8.22 -7.46 1.73
C ASP A 90 8.52 -8.66 0.82
N ASP A 91 7.52 -9.52 0.56
CA ASP A 91 7.63 -10.64 -0.38
C ASP A 91 7.64 -10.21 -1.86
N LEU A 92 7.27 -8.96 -2.17
CA LEU A 92 7.29 -8.44 -3.54
C LEU A 92 8.68 -7.90 -3.91
N LYS A 93 9.09 -8.20 -5.14
CA LYS A 93 10.34 -7.69 -5.73
C LYS A 93 10.32 -6.15 -5.74
N PRO A 94 11.35 -5.47 -5.22
CA PRO A 94 11.45 -4.02 -5.29
C PRO A 94 11.71 -3.56 -6.72
N CYS A 95 11.25 -2.36 -7.06
CA CYS A 95 11.35 -1.79 -8.40
C CYS A 95 11.43 -0.26 -8.38
N GLY A 96 11.79 0.31 -9.53
CA GLY A 96 12.05 1.74 -9.70
C GLY A 96 13.49 2.12 -9.40
N ARG A 97 13.87 3.35 -9.75
CA ARG A 97 15.27 3.84 -9.58
C ARG A 97 15.70 3.90 -8.12
N THR A 98 14.77 4.26 -7.24
CA THR A 98 15.00 4.42 -5.80
C THR A 98 14.67 3.16 -5.00
N GLN A 99 14.16 2.10 -5.63
CA GLN A 99 13.72 0.84 -4.98
C GLN A 99 12.57 1.01 -3.97
N ASP A 100 11.87 2.15 -3.98
CA ASP A 100 10.71 2.43 -3.12
C ASP A 100 9.41 1.78 -3.63
N GLY A 101 9.41 1.29 -4.88
CA GLY A 101 8.29 0.61 -5.49
C GLY A 101 8.35 -0.92 -5.29
N LYS A 102 7.21 -1.57 -5.51
CA LYS A 102 7.06 -3.03 -5.50
C LYS A 102 6.42 -3.50 -6.80
N CYS A 103 6.91 -4.60 -7.36
CA CYS A 103 6.32 -5.24 -8.52
C CYS A 103 4.99 -5.89 -8.12
N ALA A 104 3.89 -5.20 -8.41
CA ALA A 104 2.57 -5.55 -7.91
C ALA A 104 1.73 -6.35 -8.92
N ALA A 105 2.04 -6.21 -10.21
CA ALA A 105 1.51 -7.02 -11.29
C ALA A 105 2.55 -7.18 -12.40
N ASN A 106 2.28 -8.03 -13.38
CA ASN A 106 3.20 -8.28 -14.49
C ASN A 106 3.52 -6.97 -15.26
N GLY A 107 4.79 -6.57 -15.25
CA GLY A 107 5.27 -5.35 -15.91
C GLY A 107 4.83 -4.06 -15.22
N ILE A 108 4.28 -4.10 -14.00
CA ILE A 108 3.79 -2.92 -13.27
C ILE A 108 4.52 -2.76 -11.94
N CYS A 109 5.18 -1.62 -11.77
CA CYS A 109 5.80 -1.18 -10.53
C CYS A 109 4.90 -0.18 -9.81
N CYS A 110 4.52 -0.47 -8.57
CA CYS A 110 3.65 0.39 -7.77
C CYS A 110 4.32 0.85 -6.49
N THR A 111 4.10 2.11 -6.17
CA THR A 111 4.31 2.72 -4.85
C THR A 111 2.96 2.84 -4.15
N GLU A 112 2.94 3.30 -2.91
CA GLU A 112 1.69 3.54 -2.16
C GLU A 112 0.78 4.59 -2.84
N VAL A 113 1.32 5.41 -3.75
CA VAL A 113 0.62 6.55 -4.36
C VAL A 113 0.41 6.43 -5.86
N LYS A 114 1.29 5.72 -6.58
CA LYS A 114 1.23 5.61 -8.05
C LYS A 114 1.75 4.28 -8.55
N CYS A 115 1.29 3.89 -9.74
CA CYS A 115 1.77 2.74 -10.48
C CYS A 115 2.28 3.18 -11.86
N GLU A 116 3.37 2.58 -12.30
CA GLU A 116 4.02 2.84 -13.58
C GLU A 116 4.43 1.52 -14.23
N LEU A 117 4.44 1.49 -15.57
CA LEU A 117 4.96 0.33 -16.30
C LEU A 117 6.47 0.23 -16.11
N ASN A 118 6.96 -0.97 -15.83
CA ASN A 118 8.37 -1.22 -15.60
C ASN A 118 8.74 -2.65 -16.04
N ALA A 119 9.61 -2.75 -17.04
CA ALA A 119 10.10 -4.01 -17.59
C ALA A 119 10.80 -4.90 -16.54
N THR A 120 11.35 -4.31 -15.47
CA THR A 120 11.96 -5.10 -14.38
C THR A 120 10.97 -5.95 -13.59
N CYS A 121 9.67 -5.68 -13.73
CA CYS A 121 8.57 -6.41 -13.11
C CYS A 121 7.90 -7.41 -14.07
N GLU A 122 8.41 -7.55 -15.30
CA GLU A 122 7.87 -8.55 -16.23
C GLU A 122 8.16 -9.96 -15.72
N THR A 123 7.12 -10.79 -15.60
CA THR A 123 7.25 -12.21 -15.34
C THR A 123 7.29 -12.95 -16.68
N GLU A 124 8.29 -13.81 -16.86
CA GLU A 124 8.50 -14.59 -18.11
C GLU A 124 7.32 -15.54 -18.43
N THR A 125 6.35 -15.66 -17.52
CA THR A 125 5.17 -16.53 -17.64
C THR A 125 4.06 -15.96 -18.55
N SER A 126 4.25 -14.77 -19.16
CA SER A 126 3.25 -14.20 -20.11
C SER A 126 3.46 -14.57 -21.58
N LEU A 127 4.40 -15.47 -21.87
CA LEU A 127 4.62 -16.02 -23.22
C LEU A 127 3.62 -17.11 -23.64
N HIS A 128 2.37 -17.09 -23.18
CA HIS A 128 1.36 -17.97 -23.75
C HIS A 128 -0.05 -17.40 -23.94
N ASN A 129 -0.23 -16.07 -23.92
CA ASN A 129 -1.49 -15.50 -24.40
C ASN A 129 -1.38 -14.10 -25.05
N THR A 130 -0.35 -13.89 -25.86
CA THR A 130 -0.35 -12.80 -26.85
C THR A 130 0.27 -13.30 -28.15
N GLY A 131 -0.49 -14.13 -28.87
CA GLY A 131 -0.22 -14.36 -30.29
C GLY A 131 -0.43 -13.07 -31.07
N SER A 132 0.60 -12.21 -31.14
CA SER A 132 0.63 -11.10 -32.10
C SER A 132 1.99 -10.38 -32.27
N ARG A 133 3.13 -10.99 -31.90
CA ARG A 133 4.45 -10.38 -32.21
C ARG A 133 5.45 -11.29 -32.93
N ASP A 134 5.15 -12.58 -33.11
CA ASP A 134 6.06 -13.53 -33.80
C ASP A 134 5.78 -13.71 -35.31
N ILE A 135 4.76 -13.05 -35.87
CA ILE A 135 4.48 -13.12 -37.32
C ILE A 135 5.36 -12.13 -38.11
N LEU A 136 5.77 -11.01 -37.49
CA LEU A 136 6.56 -9.98 -38.16
C LEU A 136 8.04 -10.34 -38.33
N SER A 137 8.58 -11.30 -37.58
CA SER A 137 9.95 -11.80 -37.76
C SER A 137 10.04 -12.93 -38.81
N ARG A 138 8.92 -13.57 -39.17
CA ARG A 138 8.87 -14.59 -40.22
C ARG A 138 8.57 -14.03 -41.62
N LEU A 139 7.91 -12.88 -41.71
CA LEU A 139 7.61 -12.24 -43.00
C LEU A 139 8.81 -11.51 -43.64
N SER A 140 9.85 -11.15 -42.87
CA SER A 140 11.08 -10.58 -43.42
C SER A 140 12.05 -11.64 -43.99
N ALA A 141 11.79 -12.93 -43.78
CA ALA A 141 12.65 -14.02 -44.26
C ALA A 141 12.19 -14.63 -45.60
N GLN A 142 11.08 -14.15 -46.19
CA GLN A 142 10.51 -14.73 -47.43
C GLN A 142 10.57 -13.82 -48.65
N TRP A 143 11.23 -12.65 -48.55
CA TRP A 143 11.54 -11.78 -49.70
C TRP A 143 13.06 -11.65 -49.92
N ASN A 144 13.75 -12.80 -49.89
CA ASN A 144 15.07 -12.95 -50.50
C ASN A 144 15.01 -14.11 -51.50
N ILE A 145 14.25 -13.89 -52.58
CA ILE A 145 14.39 -14.54 -53.88
C ILE A 145 14.24 -13.44 -54.92
#